data_AF-A0A3C0SPY8-F1
#
_entry.id   AF-A0A3C0SPY8-F1
#
_cell.length_a   1.000
_cell.length_b   1.000
_cell.length_c   1.000
_cell.angle_alpha   90.00
_cell.angle_beta   90.00
_cell.angle_gamma   90.00
#
_symmetry.space_group_name_H-M   'P 1'
#
loop_
_entity.id
_entity.type
_entity.pdbx_description
1 polymer ?
#
loop_
_entity_poly.entity_id
_entity_poly.type
_entity_poly.pdbx_seq_one_letter_code
_entity_poly.pdbx_strand_id
1 'polypeptide(L)'
;MEEISDRIIDLYISLTESGVRFYYEDDTNPFSEIKELNSCDEEYIEFTTDEENQAKVSLEDFRIYHSKENINLYDWVEIREFDRLLEWL
;
A
#
# COMPACT_ATOMS: atom_id res chain seq x y z
N MET A 1 15.65 4.98 8.29
CA MET A 1 14.99 3.93 7.48
C MET A 1 13.69 3.51 8.16
N GLU A 2 13.69 3.12 9.45
CA GLU A 2 12.44 2.86 10.21
C GLU A 2 11.41 4.01 10.08
N GLU A 3 11.83 5.27 10.14
CA GLU A 3 10.93 6.43 10.02
C GLU A 3 10.16 6.54 8.68
N ILE A 4 10.68 5.99 7.58
CA ILE A 4 9.99 6.07 6.27
C ILE A 4 8.95 4.96 6.17
N SER A 5 9.34 3.73 6.53
CA SER A 5 8.46 2.57 6.58
C SER A 5 7.25 2.81 7.49
N ASP A 6 7.49 3.29 8.71
CA ASP A 6 6.42 3.59 9.67
C ASP A 6 5.43 4.62 9.11
N ARG A 7 5.96 5.65 8.42
CA ARG A 7 5.15 6.71 7.83
C ARG A 7 4.33 6.25 6.63
N ILE A 8 4.81 5.27 5.86
CA ILE A 8 4.02 4.63 4.79
C ILE A 8 2.83 3.89 5.40
N ILE A 9 3.07 3.14 6.48
CA ILE A 9 2.01 2.42 7.20
C ILE A 9 1.00 3.42 7.79
N ASP A 10 1.47 4.50 8.42
CA ASP A 10 0.60 5.55 8.97
C ASP A 10 -0.27 6.21 7.89
N LEU A 11 0.31 6.53 6.72
CA LEU A 11 -0.44 7.10 5.60
C LEU A 11 -1.45 6.11 5.04
N TYR A 12 -1.08 4.83 4.91
CA TYR A 12 -2.02 3.79 4.51
C TYR A 12 -3.21 3.70 5.46
N ILE A 13 -2.97 3.71 6.78
CA ILE A 13 -4.04 3.70 7.79
C ILE A 13 -4.91 4.95 7.63
N SER A 14 -4.31 6.14 7.55
CA SER A 14 -5.07 7.39 7.40
C SER A 14 -5.93 7.41 6.13
N LEU A 15 -5.39 6.91 5.01
CA LEU A 15 -6.09 6.85 3.72
C LEU A 15 -7.22 5.82 3.75
N THR A 16 -7.01 4.66 4.38
CA THR A 16 -8.06 3.65 4.51
C THR A 16 -9.18 4.08 5.46
N GLU A 17 -8.84 4.82 6.53
CA GLU A 17 -9.82 5.45 7.42
C GLU A 17 -10.64 6.55 6.73
N SER A 18 -10.04 7.28 5.79
CA SER A 18 -10.76 8.27 4.97
C SER A 18 -11.64 7.63 3.88
N GLY A 19 -11.44 6.32 3.63
CA GLY A 19 -12.25 5.50 2.75
C GLY A 19 -11.55 5.05 1.47
N VAL A 20 -10.29 5.43 1.25
CA VAL A 20 -9.48 4.95 0.13
C VAL A 20 -9.29 3.44 0.25
N ARG A 21 -9.39 2.74 -0.87
CA ARG A 21 -9.23 1.29 -0.94
C ARG A 21 -7.99 0.96 -1.76
N PHE A 22 -7.12 0.13 -1.20
CA PHE A 22 -5.92 -0.35 -1.88
C PHE A 22 -6.16 -1.75 -2.40
N TYR A 23 -5.71 -2.04 -3.61
CA TYR A 23 -5.80 -3.35 -4.22
C TYR A 23 -4.46 -3.76 -4.80
N TYR A 24 -4.26 -5.06 -4.93
CA TYR A 24 -3.08 -5.63 -5.58
C TYR A 24 -3.48 -6.78 -6.50
N GLU A 25 -2.90 -6.82 -7.70
CA GLU A 25 -3.06 -7.89 -8.69
C GLU A 25 -1.79 -8.03 -9.52
N ASP A 26 -1.22 -9.23 -9.56
CA ASP A 26 -0.11 -9.57 -10.47
C ASP A 26 -0.39 -10.90 -11.18
N ASP A 27 0.57 -11.40 -11.95
CA ASP A 27 0.42 -12.67 -12.71
C ASP A 27 0.23 -13.91 -11.80
N THR A 28 0.53 -13.80 -10.51
CA THR A 28 0.51 -14.87 -9.50
C THR A 28 -0.53 -14.67 -8.40
N ASN A 29 -0.91 -13.43 -8.12
CA ASN A 29 -1.80 -13.01 -7.04
C ASN A 29 -3.10 -12.46 -7.62
N PRO A 30 -4.27 -13.04 -7.26
CA PRO A 30 -5.54 -12.54 -7.75
C PRO A 30 -5.85 -11.15 -7.19
N PHE A 31 -6.56 -10.34 -7.98
CA PHE A 31 -7.05 -9.03 -7.56
C PHE A 31 -7.78 -9.09 -6.22
N SER A 32 -7.20 -8.48 -5.19
CA SER A 32 -7.70 -8.52 -3.81
C SER A 32 -7.54 -7.17 -3.12
N GLU A 33 -8.45 -6.83 -2.20
CA GLU A 33 -8.30 -5.61 -1.39
C GLU A 33 -7.24 -5.85 -0.32
N ILE A 34 -6.32 -4.91 -0.17
CA ILE A 34 -5.39 -4.88 0.95
C ILE A 34 -6.14 -4.39 2.19
N LYS A 35 -6.20 -5.23 3.23
CA LYS A 35 -6.80 -4.88 4.53
C LYS A 35 -5.77 -4.31 5.50
N GLU A 36 -4.57 -4.87 5.51
CA GLU A 36 -3.53 -4.48 6.44
C GLU A 36 -2.17 -4.45 5.74
N LEU A 37 -1.41 -3.37 5.91
CA LEU A 37 0.02 -3.36 5.62
C LEU A 37 0.76 -3.81 6.88
N ASN A 38 1.38 -4.99 6.81
CA ASN A 38 2.03 -5.63 7.95
C ASN A 38 3.47 -5.11 8.16
N SER A 39 4.21 -4.95 7.06
CA SER A 39 5.58 -4.43 7.07
C SER A 39 5.96 -3.85 5.71
N CYS A 40 6.91 -2.91 5.71
CA CYS A 40 7.45 -2.31 4.50
C CYS A 40 8.93 -2.00 4.72
N ASP A 41 9.80 -2.48 3.84
CA ASP A 41 11.23 -2.17 3.83
C ASP A 41 11.69 -1.80 2.40
N GLU A 42 13.00 -1.62 2.21
CA GLU A 42 13.59 -1.18 0.94
C GLU A 42 13.42 -2.22 -0.19
N GLU A 43 13.20 -3.49 0.15
CA GLU A 43 13.12 -4.59 -0.81
C GLU A 43 11.69 -5.13 -0.96
N TYR A 44 10.92 -5.19 0.13
CA TYR A 44 9.65 -5.90 0.20
C TYR A 44 8.56 -5.12 0.94
N ILE A 45 7.32 -5.44 0.59
CA ILE A 45 6.14 -5.07 1.34
C ILE A 45 5.33 -6.33 1.66
N GLU A 46 4.87 -6.42 2.90
CA GLU A 46 4.04 -7.52 3.38
C GLU A 46 2.67 -6.98 3.75
N PHE A 47 1.62 -7.67 3.29
CA PHE A 47 0.26 -7.23 3.52
C PHE A 47 -0.72 -8.40 3.62
N THR A 48 -1.86 -8.14 4.24
CA THR A 48 -2.97 -9.09 4.39
C THR A 48 -4.13 -8.62 3.52
N THR A 49 -4.70 -9.53 2.74
CA THR A 49 -5.87 -9.23 1.90
C THR A 49 -7.19 -9.46 2.63
N ASP A 50 -8.29 -9.05 2.02
CA ASP A 50 -9.66 -9.27 2.52
C ASP A 50 -10.09 -10.74 2.59
N GLU A 51 -9.39 -11.62 1.87
CA GLU A 51 -9.51 -13.07 1.96
C GLU A 51 -8.61 -13.68 3.06
N GLU A 52 -8.00 -12.86 3.92
CA GLU A 52 -7.05 -13.27 4.97
C GLU A 52 -5.77 -13.94 4.42
N ASN A 53 -5.45 -13.71 3.14
CA ASN A 53 -4.20 -14.17 2.54
C ASN A 53 -3.06 -13.21 2.88
N GLN A 54 -1.93 -13.74 3.33
CA GLN A 54 -0.71 -12.97 3.53
C GLN A 54 0.14 -13.02 2.28
N ALA A 55 0.48 -11.85 1.74
CA ALA A 55 1.34 -11.70 0.59
C ALA A 55 2.62 -10.96 0.99
N LYS A 56 3.74 -11.37 0.38
CA LYS A 56 5.02 -10.69 0.42
C LYS A 56 5.48 -10.48 -1.01
N VAL A 57 5.56 -9.23 -1.44
CA VAL A 57 5.92 -8.87 -2.81
C VAL A 57 7.07 -7.88 -2.79
N SER A 58 7.81 -7.80 -3.89
CA SER A 58 8.87 -6.80 -3.99
C SER A 58 8.27 -5.39 -3.99
N LEU A 59 9.01 -4.42 -3.47
CA LEU A 59 8.57 -3.03 -3.48
C LEU A 59 8.39 -2.51 -4.92
N GLU A 60 9.22 -2.98 -5.85
CA GLU A 60 9.10 -2.68 -7.28
C GLU A 60 7.78 -3.18 -7.86
N ASP A 61 7.44 -4.45 -7.61
CA ASP A 61 6.17 -5.03 -8.05
C ASP A 61 4.99 -4.31 -7.41
N PHE A 62 5.08 -4.00 -6.11
CA PHE A 62 4.05 -3.23 -5.44
C PHE A 62 3.78 -1.91 -6.14
N ARG A 63 4.81 -1.11 -6.44
CA ARG A 63 4.67 0.19 -7.13
C ARG A 63 3.98 0.06 -8.49
N ILE A 64 4.15 -1.05 -9.20
CA ILE A 64 3.58 -1.29 -10.54
C ILE A 64 2.15 -1.81 -10.46
N TYR A 65 1.90 -2.76 -9.57
CA TYR A 65 0.70 -3.61 -9.58
C TYR A 65 -0.34 -3.22 -8.53
N HIS A 66 0.01 -2.38 -7.56
CA HIS A 66 -1.00 -1.85 -6.65
C HIS A 66 -1.87 -0.80 -7.35
N SER A 67 -3.14 -0.74 -6.95
CA SER A 67 -4.06 0.30 -7.37
C SER A 67 -4.80 0.88 -6.17
N LYS A 68 -5.37 2.08 -6.37
CA LYS A 68 -6.08 2.82 -5.34
C LYS A 68 -7.44 3.25 -5.89
N GLU A 69 -8.51 2.97 -5.16
CA GLU A 69 -9.86 3.37 -5.51
C GLU A 69 -10.53 4.17 -4.39
N ASN A 70 -11.70 4.74 -4.70
CA ASN A 70 -12.50 5.56 -3.79
C ASN A 70 -11.76 6.78 -3.19
N ILE A 71 -10.89 7.38 -4.01
CA ILE A 71 -10.10 8.57 -3.68
C ILE A 71 -11.00 9.81 -3.68
N ASN A 72 -11.10 10.50 -2.55
CA ASN A 72 -11.80 11.78 -2.48
C ASN A 72 -10.85 12.95 -2.78
N LEU A 73 -11.44 14.13 -3.02
CA LEU A 73 -10.67 15.35 -3.33
C LEU A 73 -9.64 15.71 -2.23
N TYR A 74 -9.93 15.35 -0.98
CA TYR A 74 -9.09 15.70 0.17
C TYR A 74 -7.90 14.76 0.34
N ASP A 75 -7.97 13.53 -0.17
CA ASP A 75 -6.93 12.49 0.00
C ASP A 75 -5.74 12.67 -0.95
N TRP A 76 -5.84 13.58 -1.92
CA TRP A 76 -4.82 13.73 -2.97
C TRP A 76 -3.44 14.13 -2.45
N VAL A 77 -3.39 14.83 -1.30
CA VAL A 77 -2.11 15.23 -0.70
C VAL A 77 -1.43 14.02 -0.09
N GLU A 78 -2.16 13.26 0.74
CA GLU A 78 -1.67 12.04 1.38
C GLU A 78 -1.32 10.95 0.37
N ILE A 79 -2.09 10.80 -0.71
CA ILE A 79 -1.78 9.84 -1.78
C ILE A 79 -0.45 10.16 -2.45
N ARG A 80 -0.23 11.42 -2.81
CA ARG A 80 1.04 11.83 -3.44
C ARG A 80 2.21 11.68 -2.48
N GLU A 81 1.98 11.89 -1.19
CA GLU A 81 3.00 11.66 -0.18
C GLU A 81 3.31 10.17 -0.07
N PHE A 82 2.29 9.32 -0.01
CA PHE A 82 2.44 7.87 0.00
C PHE A 82 3.24 7.37 -1.22
N ASP A 83 2.87 7.81 -2.42
CA ASP A 83 3.58 7.44 -3.65
C ASP A 83 5.03 7.92 -3.65
N ARG A 84 5.29 9.14 -3.16
CA ARG A 84 6.66 9.66 -3.05
C ARG A 84 7.50 8.89 -2.03
N LEU A 85 6.92 8.52 -0.89
CA LEU A 85 7.64 7.74 0.12
C LEU A 85 7.97 6.35 -0.40
N LEU A 86 7.04 5.75 -1.15
CA LEU A 86 7.32 4.49 -1.83
C LEU A 86 8.53 4.62 -2.74
N GLU A 87 8.72 5.71 -3.50
CA GLU A 87 9.88 5.92 -4.39
C GLU A 87 11.22 6.15 -3.67
N TRP A 88 11.21 6.54 -2.39
CA TRP A 88 12.42 6.88 -1.62
C TRP A 88 13.02 5.73 -0.81
N LEU A 89 12.24 4.66 -0.64
CA LEU A 89 12.74 3.35 -0.21
C LEU A 89 13.56 2.71 -1.34
#